data_AF-A0A0N7Z882-F1
#
_entry.id   AF-A0A0N7Z882-F1
#
_cell.length_a   1.000
_cell.length_b   1.000
_cell.length_c   1.000
_cell.angle_alpha   90.00
_cell.angle_beta   90.00
_cell.angle_gamma   90.00
#
_symmetry.space_group_name_H-M   'P 1'
#
loop_
_entity.id
_entity.type
_entity.pdbx_description
1 polymer ?
#
loop_
_entity_poly.entity_id
_entity_poly.type
_entity_poly.pdbx_seq_one_letter_code
_entity_poly.pdbx_strand_id
1 'polypeptide(L)'
;AEESVKRHHLRKWLKDNSLSDIDIRHILDWNYYIERLGGAIQKIITIPAAMQGISNPVPRIRHPDWLHKKMVEKNDTLKQRKISELFTRLPSKTNDKEGNNREESCDIEDLMKETTEISEKQPVACVKKRKRDATPEKHIPKNWKEALGPAPPFGTTRDDRLKWLAFHKSKWRWQKEHEESRRN
;
A
#
# COMPACT_ATOMS: atom_id res chain seq x y z
N ALA A 1 -43.79 -8.35 3.43
CA ALA A 1 -43.72 -8.18 1.96
C ALA A 1 -44.19 -9.47 1.31
N GLU A 2 -44.93 -9.37 0.21
CA GLU A 2 -45.38 -10.57 -0.51
C GLU A 2 -44.19 -11.37 -1.04
N GLU A 3 -44.30 -12.69 -0.97
CA GLU A 3 -43.21 -13.60 -1.33
C GLU A 3 -42.86 -13.52 -2.83
N SER A 4 -43.85 -13.19 -3.66
CA SER A 4 -43.73 -12.87 -5.09
C SER A 4 -42.76 -11.71 -5.35
N VAL A 5 -42.91 -10.61 -4.61
CA VAL A 5 -42.09 -9.40 -4.72
C VAL A 5 -40.66 -9.69 -4.28
N LYS A 6 -40.48 -10.40 -3.16
CA LYS A 6 -39.16 -10.83 -2.67
C LYS A 6 -38.42 -11.67 -3.72
N ARG A 7 -39.09 -12.68 -4.30
CA ARG A 7 -38.52 -13.57 -5.33
C ARG A 7 -38.11 -12.79 -6.58
N HIS A 8 -38.97 -11.87 -7.05
CA HIS A 8 -38.68 -11.05 -8.23
C HIS A 8 -37.38 -10.24 -8.08
N HIS A 9 -37.23 -9.53 -6.96
CA HIS A 9 -36.03 -8.71 -6.72
C HIS A 9 -34.77 -9.56 -6.48
N LEU A 10 -34.88 -10.67 -5.76
CA LEU A 10 -33.73 -11.55 -5.51
C LEU A 10 -33.19 -12.17 -6.80
N ARG A 11 -34.05 -12.65 -7.70
CA ARG A 11 -33.62 -13.16 -9.02
C ARG A 11 -32.89 -12.09 -9.83
N LYS A 12 -33.39 -10.85 -9.79
CA LYS A 12 -32.78 -9.70 -10.47
C LYS A 12 -31.40 -9.34 -9.90
N TRP A 13 -31.22 -9.39 -8.58
CA TRP A 13 -29.96 -9.05 -7.94
C TRP A 13 -28.91 -10.15 -8.04
N LEU A 14 -29.31 -11.41 -7.85
CA LEU A 14 -28.43 -12.58 -7.95
C LEU A 14 -28.15 -12.99 -9.41
N LYS A 15 -28.92 -12.44 -10.37
CA LYS A 15 -28.89 -12.80 -11.80
C LYS A 15 -29.17 -14.29 -12.04
N ASP A 16 -29.97 -14.90 -11.19
CA ASP A 16 -30.35 -16.30 -11.26
C ASP A 16 -31.88 -16.42 -11.32
N ASN A 17 -32.40 -16.89 -12.45
CA ASN A 17 -33.84 -17.07 -12.68
C ASN A 17 -34.37 -18.42 -12.19
N SER A 18 -33.50 -19.36 -11.82
CA SER A 18 -33.87 -20.71 -11.37
C SER A 18 -34.23 -20.77 -9.87
N LEU A 19 -33.94 -19.71 -9.11
CA LEU A 19 -34.24 -19.60 -7.69
C LEU A 19 -35.75 -19.73 -7.42
N SER A 20 -36.17 -20.85 -6.80
CA SER A 20 -37.57 -21.19 -6.51
C SER A 20 -37.84 -21.27 -5.01
N ASP A 21 -37.07 -22.08 -4.28
CA ASP A 21 -37.03 -22.11 -2.82
C ASP A 21 -35.83 -21.29 -2.32
N ILE A 22 -36.09 -20.28 -1.49
CA ILE A 22 -35.11 -19.26 -1.13
C ILE A 22 -34.97 -19.16 0.39
N ASP A 23 -34.05 -19.95 0.93
CA ASP A 23 -33.54 -19.77 2.29
C ASP A 23 -32.42 -18.71 2.29
N ILE A 24 -32.49 -17.79 3.26
CA ILE A 24 -31.54 -16.68 3.44
C ILE A 24 -30.10 -17.17 3.61
N ARG A 25 -29.90 -18.36 4.21
CA ARG A 25 -28.57 -18.91 4.48
C ARG A 25 -27.77 -19.17 3.20
N HIS A 26 -28.44 -19.43 2.08
CA HIS A 26 -27.80 -19.69 0.79
C HIS A 26 -27.50 -18.41 0.00
N ILE A 27 -28.13 -17.29 0.36
CA ILE A 27 -27.92 -15.99 -0.30
C ILE A 27 -26.75 -15.24 0.33
N LEU A 28 -26.53 -15.43 1.63
CA LEU A 28 -25.48 -14.72 2.36
C LEU A 28 -24.10 -15.27 2.01
N ASP A 29 -23.17 -14.37 1.71
CA ASP A 29 -21.76 -14.70 1.61
C ASP A 29 -21.18 -14.87 3.02
N TRP A 30 -21.24 -16.11 3.53
CA TRP A 30 -20.68 -16.42 4.84
C TRP A 30 -19.17 -16.21 4.92
N ASN A 31 -18.43 -16.38 3.81
CA ASN A 31 -16.98 -16.16 3.81
C ASN A 31 -16.66 -14.70 4.10
N TYR A 32 -17.37 -13.76 3.47
CA TYR A 32 -17.24 -12.34 3.74
C TYR A 32 -17.42 -11.99 5.24
N TYR A 33 -18.45 -12.53 5.88
CA TYR A 33 -18.71 -12.26 7.30
C TYR A 33 -17.72 -12.98 8.23
N ILE A 34 -17.32 -14.21 7.89
CA ILE A 34 -16.31 -14.97 8.63
C ILE A 34 -14.96 -14.25 8.61
N GLU A 35 -14.52 -13.74 7.45
CA GLU A 35 -13.28 -12.96 7.32
C GLU A 35 -13.34 -11.67 8.15
N ARG A 36 -14.45 -10.95 8.08
CA ARG A 36 -14.64 -9.70 8.81
C ARG A 36 -14.62 -9.90 10.32
N LEU A 37 -15.34 -10.93 10.80
CA LEU A 37 -15.33 -11.31 12.21
C LEU A 37 -13.94 -11.82 12.64
N GLY A 38 -13.31 -12.64 11.80
CA GLY A 38 -11.95 -13.15 12.01
C GLY A 38 -10.94 -12.01 12.18
N GLY A 39 -11.00 -10.99 11.33
CA GLY A 39 -10.15 -9.80 11.44
C GLY A 39 -10.40 -8.98 12.71
N ALA A 40 -11.65 -8.90 13.19
CA ALA A 40 -11.95 -8.25 14.46
C ALA A 40 -11.36 -9.03 15.66
N ILE A 41 -11.56 -10.34 15.68
CA ILE A 41 -11.01 -11.25 16.70
C ILE A 41 -9.48 -11.22 16.68
N GLN A 42 -8.86 -11.16 15.50
CA GLN A 42 -7.41 -11.03 15.38
C GLN A 42 -6.89 -9.76 16.05
N LYS A 43 -7.50 -8.61 15.75
CA LYS A 43 -7.06 -7.31 16.29
C LYS A 43 -7.25 -7.19 17.80
N ILE A 44 -8.36 -7.72 18.33
CA ILE A 44 -8.73 -7.54 19.74
C ILE A 44 -8.12 -8.63 20.62
N ILE A 45 -8.03 -9.87 20.13
CA ILE A 45 -7.71 -11.04 20.95
C ILE A 45 -6.40 -11.68 20.50
N THR A 46 -6.33 -12.20 19.27
CA THR A 46 -5.25 -13.14 18.92
C THR A 46 -3.90 -12.45 18.70
N ILE A 47 -3.85 -11.28 18.07
CA ILE A 47 -2.59 -10.53 17.86
C ILE A 47 -2.03 -10.02 19.20
N PRO A 48 -2.82 -9.40 20.10
CA PRO A 48 -2.33 -9.02 21.42
C PRO A 48 -1.80 -10.20 22.23
N ALA A 49 -2.53 -11.32 22.26
CA ALA A 49 -2.10 -12.54 22.95
C ALA A 49 -0.73 -13.03 22.42
N ALA A 50 -0.56 -13.09 21.10
CA ALA A 50 0.70 -13.48 20.47
C ALA A 50 1.86 -12.53 20.81
N MET A 51 1.61 -11.20 20.82
CA MET A 51 2.62 -10.21 21.20
C MET A 51 3.03 -10.32 22.67
N GLN A 52 2.13 -10.79 23.53
CA GLN A 52 2.37 -11.07 24.95
C GLN A 52 3.01 -12.45 25.18
N GLY A 53 3.26 -13.24 24.13
CA GLY A 53 3.82 -14.59 24.24
C GLY A 53 2.81 -15.64 24.71
N ILE A 54 1.52 -15.33 24.71
CA ILE A 54 0.46 -16.27 25.05
C ILE A 54 0.08 -17.05 23.78
N SER A 55 -0.10 -18.37 23.92
CA SER A 55 -0.57 -19.22 22.82
C SER A 55 -1.95 -18.78 22.32
N ASN A 56 -2.25 -18.99 21.03
CA ASN A 56 -3.51 -18.52 20.44
C ASN A 56 -4.75 -19.04 21.21
N PRO A 57 -5.53 -18.16 21.87
CA PRO A 57 -6.70 -18.58 22.63
C PRO A 57 -7.89 -18.99 21.74
N VAL A 58 -7.86 -18.66 20.43
CA VAL A 58 -8.90 -19.02 19.47
C VAL A 58 -8.28 -19.73 18.25
N PRO A 59 -7.99 -21.04 18.33
CA PRO A 59 -7.29 -21.80 17.28
C PRO A 59 -8.02 -21.84 15.93
N ARG A 60 -9.35 -21.67 15.93
CA ARG A 60 -10.19 -21.61 14.72
C ARG A 60 -9.80 -20.44 13.80
N ILE A 61 -9.25 -19.38 14.37
CA ILE A 61 -8.80 -18.19 13.67
C ILE A 61 -7.28 -18.15 13.78
N ARG A 62 -6.60 -18.55 12.70
CA ARG A 62 -5.15 -18.53 12.64
C ARG A 62 -4.63 -17.09 12.68
N HIS A 63 -3.42 -16.92 13.20
CA HIS A 63 -2.71 -15.65 13.07
C HIS A 63 -2.40 -15.36 11.61
N PRO A 64 -2.27 -14.08 11.23
CA PRO A 64 -1.72 -13.73 9.92
C PRO A 64 -0.33 -14.33 9.70
N ASP A 65 0.00 -14.70 8.46
CA ASP A 65 1.26 -15.38 8.13
C ASP A 65 2.49 -14.57 8.53
N TRP A 66 2.45 -13.25 8.37
CA TRP A 66 3.54 -12.36 8.78
C TRP A 66 3.78 -12.38 10.29
N LEU A 67 2.73 -12.57 11.10
CA LEU A 67 2.84 -12.65 12.56
C LEU A 67 3.36 -14.03 12.96
N HIS A 68 2.86 -15.10 12.32
CA HIS A 68 3.34 -16.44 12.56
C HIS A 68 4.84 -16.57 12.25
N LYS A 69 5.28 -16.03 11.10
CA LYS A 69 6.70 -15.98 10.74
C LYS A 69 7.54 -15.25 11.80
N LYS A 70 7.07 -14.10 12.29
CA LYS A 70 7.76 -13.37 13.37
C LYS A 70 7.81 -14.15 14.69
N MET A 71 6.77 -14.90 15.03
CA MET A 71 6.75 -15.73 16.23
C MET A 71 7.73 -16.89 16.14
N VAL A 72 7.74 -17.59 14.99
CA VAL A 72 8.70 -18.68 14.71
C VAL A 72 10.12 -18.14 14.78
N GLU A 73 10.38 -17.01 14.10
CA GLU A 73 11.66 -16.34 14.17
C GLU A 73 12.02 -15.94 15.60
N LYS A 74 11.10 -15.47 16.45
CA LYS A 74 11.42 -15.16 17.86
C LYS A 74 11.67 -16.38 18.73
N ASN A 75 10.97 -17.49 18.51
CA ASN A 75 11.10 -18.70 19.32
C ASN A 75 12.24 -19.62 18.89
N ASP A 76 12.86 -19.37 17.73
CA ASP A 76 14.00 -20.15 17.26
C ASP A 76 15.22 -19.96 18.18
N THR A 77 15.78 -21.09 18.64
CA THR A 77 16.92 -21.15 19.56
C THR A 77 18.27 -20.98 18.85
N LEU A 78 18.34 -21.31 17.54
CA LEU A 78 19.59 -21.36 16.78
C LEU A 78 19.75 -20.15 15.85
N LYS A 79 20.05 -18.98 16.44
CA LYS A 79 20.17 -17.72 15.69
C LYS A 79 21.60 -17.23 15.58
N GLN A 80 21.99 -16.83 14.37
CA GLN A 80 23.15 -15.99 14.17
C GLN A 80 22.83 -14.57 14.65
N ARG A 81 23.49 -14.12 15.73
CA ARG A 81 23.35 -12.75 16.23
C ARG A 81 23.92 -11.78 15.20
N LYS A 82 23.20 -10.69 14.93
CA LYS A 82 23.73 -9.63 14.07
C LYS A 82 24.89 -8.96 14.80
N ILE A 83 26.01 -8.74 14.10
CA ILE A 83 27.22 -8.12 14.68
C ILE A 83 26.92 -6.79 15.38
N SER A 84 25.98 -6.01 14.84
CA SER A 84 25.52 -4.75 15.45
C SER A 84 24.88 -4.90 16.83
N GLU A 85 24.37 -6.07 17.19
CA GLU A 85 23.82 -6.37 18.52
C GLU A 85 24.89 -6.87 19.51
N LEU A 86 26.11 -7.14 19.02
CA LEU A 86 27.24 -7.52 19.86
C LEU A 86 27.98 -6.28 20.39
N PHE A 87 27.87 -5.15 19.70
CA PHE A 87 28.60 -3.92 20.03
C PHE A 87 27.67 -2.85 20.60
N THR A 88 27.84 -2.56 21.89
CA THR A 88 27.20 -1.40 22.53
C THR A 88 28.07 -0.16 22.32
N ARG A 89 27.49 0.91 21.76
CA ARG A 89 28.22 2.18 21.58
C ARG A 89 28.43 2.82 22.95
N LEU A 90 29.69 2.99 23.38
CA LEU A 90 29.98 3.80 24.55
C LEU A 90 29.60 5.27 24.30
N PRO A 91 29.13 6.00 25.33
CA PRO A 91 28.97 7.44 25.23
C PRO A 91 30.32 8.05 24.86
N SER A 92 30.32 8.86 23.79
CA SER A 92 31.50 9.65 23.42
C SER A 92 31.81 10.55 24.61
N LYS A 93 32.99 10.39 25.20
CA LYS A 93 33.50 11.32 26.22
C LYS A 93 33.60 12.68 25.55
N THR A 94 32.58 13.52 25.72
CA THR A 94 32.72 14.95 25.48
C THR A 94 33.75 15.45 26.48
N ASN A 95 34.80 16.08 25.95
CA ASN A 95 35.95 16.57 26.69
C ASN A 95 35.54 17.51 27.84
N ASP A 96 35.44 16.96 29.06
CA ASP A 96 35.68 17.74 30.26
C ASP A 96 37.21 17.83 30.42
N LYS A 97 37.71 19.04 30.19
CA LYS A 97 39.10 19.40 30.44
C LYS A 97 39.36 19.32 31.94
N GLU A 98 40.17 18.36 32.38
CA GLU A 98 41.14 18.51 33.48
C GLU A 98 41.92 17.21 33.68
N GLY A 99 43.24 17.30 33.83
CA GLY A 99 44.06 16.22 34.41
C GLY A 99 44.97 15.42 33.47
N ASN A 100 45.99 16.08 32.93
CA ASN A 100 47.38 15.62 32.83
C ASN A 100 47.69 14.09 32.92
N ASN A 101 47.74 13.38 31.78
CA ASN A 101 48.82 12.44 31.44
C ASN A 101 48.68 12.01 29.96
N ARG A 102 49.60 12.45 29.09
CA ARG A 102 49.71 11.95 27.71
C ARG A 102 50.54 10.68 27.72
N GLU A 103 49.89 9.52 27.78
CA GLU A 103 50.42 8.34 27.10
C GLU A 103 49.78 8.31 25.72
N GLU A 104 50.54 8.82 24.75
CA GLU A 104 50.21 8.79 23.34
C GLU A 104 50.23 7.31 22.90
N SER A 105 49.05 6.71 22.77
CA SER A 105 48.91 5.39 22.16
C SER A 105 49.06 5.58 20.66
N CYS A 106 50.26 5.34 20.14
CA CYS A 106 50.55 5.38 18.72
C CYS A 106 49.70 4.31 18.00
N ASP A 107 48.94 4.71 16.98
CA ASP A 107 48.21 3.77 16.12
C ASP A 107 49.20 3.07 15.17
N ILE A 108 48.98 1.78 14.92
CA ILE A 108 49.89 0.91 14.15
C ILE A 108 49.98 1.37 12.67
N GLU A 109 48.98 2.11 12.16
CA GLU A 109 48.97 2.66 10.80
C GLU A 109 49.88 3.88 10.59
N ASP A 110 50.28 4.60 11.64
CA ASP A 110 51.14 5.79 11.49
C ASP A 110 52.63 5.46 11.41
N LEU A 111 53.03 4.22 11.73
CA LEU A 111 54.42 3.75 11.63
C LEU A 111 54.86 3.49 10.17
N MET A 112 53.92 3.39 9.22
CA MET A 112 54.22 2.94 7.86
C MET A 112 54.24 4.06 6.80
N LYS A 113 54.01 5.33 7.19
CA LYS A 113 53.95 6.45 6.22
C LYS A 113 55.30 6.96 5.71
N GLU A 114 56.42 6.51 6.26
CA GLU A 114 57.73 7.07 5.92
C GLU A 114 58.55 6.29 4.88
N THR A 115 58.00 5.22 4.28
CA THR A 115 58.66 4.58 3.13
C THR A 115 57.67 4.24 2.03
N THR A 116 58.07 4.58 0.80
CA THR A 116 57.39 4.34 -0.49
C THR A 116 56.38 5.40 -0.94
N GLU A 117 56.93 6.49 -1.50
CA GLU A 117 56.39 7.03 -2.74
C GLU A 117 56.29 5.88 -3.77
N ILE A 118 55.08 5.53 -4.21
CA ILE A 118 54.70 5.05 -5.56
C ILE A 118 53.17 4.84 -5.56
N SER A 119 52.51 5.55 -6.49
CA SER A 119 51.29 5.21 -7.26
C SER A 119 50.42 4.07 -6.70
N GLU A 120 49.11 4.24 -6.45
CA GLU A 120 48.08 4.21 -7.50
C GLU A 120 46.74 4.70 -6.95
N LYS A 121 46.11 5.68 -7.61
CA LYS A 121 44.73 6.10 -7.31
C LYS A 121 43.77 5.03 -7.84
N GLN A 122 43.06 4.33 -6.96
CA GLN A 122 42.00 3.42 -7.37
C GLN A 122 40.90 4.20 -8.15
N PRO A 123 40.48 3.74 -9.34
CA PRO A 123 39.51 4.46 -10.14
C PRO A 123 38.09 4.26 -9.59
N VAL A 124 37.41 5.36 -9.27
CA VAL A 124 35.99 5.38 -8.89
C VAL A 124 35.14 5.28 -10.17
N ALA A 125 34.35 4.22 -10.30
CA ALA A 125 33.45 4.02 -11.43
C ALA A 125 32.27 5.02 -11.38
N CYS A 126 32.21 5.96 -12.34
CA CYS A 126 31.10 6.88 -12.50
C CYS A 126 30.00 6.26 -13.38
N VAL A 127 28.86 5.88 -12.79
CA VAL A 127 27.70 5.35 -13.51
C VAL A 127 26.85 6.51 -14.04
N LYS A 128 26.88 6.74 -15.35
CA LYS A 128 25.95 7.67 -16.03
C LYS A 128 24.62 6.94 -16.32
N LYS A 129 23.58 7.20 -15.52
CA LYS A 129 22.22 6.76 -15.86
C LYS A 129 21.70 7.56 -17.06
N ARG A 130 21.35 6.87 -18.15
CA ARG A 130 20.63 7.49 -19.29
C ARG A 130 19.32 8.09 -18.78
N LYS A 131 19.16 9.41 -18.93
CA LYS A 131 17.85 10.07 -18.85
C LYS A 131 17.04 9.55 -20.04
N ARG A 132 15.93 8.87 -19.76
CA ARG A 132 14.88 8.66 -20.76
C ARG A 132 14.15 9.98 -20.92
N ASP A 133 14.07 10.49 -22.15
CA ASP A 133 13.18 11.61 -22.44
C ASP A 133 11.75 11.20 -22.13
N ALA A 134 11.04 12.07 -21.39
CA ALA A 134 9.66 11.85 -21.02
C ALA A 134 8.82 11.80 -22.29
N THR A 135 8.21 10.65 -22.55
CA THR A 135 7.20 10.51 -23.60
C THR A 135 6.09 11.54 -23.32
N PRO A 136 5.65 12.34 -24.31
CA PRO A 136 4.59 13.31 -24.08
C PRO A 136 3.34 12.56 -23.59
N GLU A 137 3.02 12.74 -22.31
CA GLU A 137 1.78 12.24 -21.73
C GLU A 137 0.63 12.88 -22.49
N LYS A 138 -0.04 12.10 -23.34
CA LYS A 138 -1.32 12.50 -23.91
C LYS A 138 -2.24 12.71 -22.73
N HIS A 139 -2.53 13.97 -22.40
CA HIS A 139 -3.38 14.33 -21.28
C HIS A 139 -4.81 13.88 -21.60
N ILE A 140 -5.16 12.67 -21.19
CA ILE A 140 -6.52 12.15 -21.30
C ILE A 140 -7.33 12.88 -20.23
N PRO A 141 -8.32 13.73 -20.60
CA PRO A 141 -9.10 14.49 -19.62
C PRO A 141 -9.84 13.52 -18.70
N LYS A 142 -9.73 13.75 -17.38
CA LYS A 142 -10.33 12.87 -16.35
C LYS A 142 -11.85 13.04 -16.25
N ASN A 143 -12.39 14.12 -16.82
CA ASN A 143 -13.79 14.50 -16.66
C ASN A 143 -14.34 15.18 -17.93
N TRP A 144 -15.62 14.98 -18.22
CA TRP A 144 -16.32 15.65 -19.33
C TRP A 144 -16.25 17.18 -19.23
N LYS A 145 -16.17 17.71 -18.00
CA LYS A 145 -16.03 19.15 -17.73
C LYS A 145 -14.66 19.71 -18.17
N GLU A 146 -13.63 18.88 -18.14
CA GLU A 146 -12.29 19.22 -18.62
C GLU A 146 -12.20 19.08 -20.15
N ALA A 147 -12.93 18.11 -20.74
CA ALA A 147 -12.97 17.88 -22.18
C ALA A 147 -13.86 18.88 -22.95
N LEU A 148 -14.98 19.32 -22.36
CA LEU A 148 -16.00 20.14 -23.05
C LEU A 148 -16.17 21.55 -22.44
N GLY A 149 -15.57 21.83 -21.29
CA GLY A 149 -15.70 23.10 -20.58
C GLY A 149 -16.94 23.21 -19.68
N PRO A 150 -17.16 24.38 -19.04
CA PRO A 150 -18.31 24.60 -18.16
C PRO A 150 -19.63 24.56 -18.95
N ALA A 151 -20.65 23.93 -18.37
CA ALA A 151 -21.97 23.89 -18.99
C ALA A 151 -22.57 25.30 -19.09
N PRO A 152 -23.08 25.71 -20.26
CA PRO A 152 -23.80 26.97 -20.39
C PRO A 152 -25.07 26.92 -19.53
N PRO A 153 -25.52 28.06 -18.98
CA PRO A 153 -26.79 28.13 -18.25
C PRO A 153 -27.98 27.88 -19.20
N PHE A 154 -29.10 27.41 -18.66
CA PHE A 154 -30.30 27.07 -19.45
C PHE A 154 -30.89 28.27 -20.21
N GLY A 155 -30.71 29.49 -19.68
CA GLY A 155 -31.10 30.75 -20.30
C GLY A 155 -32.62 30.95 -20.47
N THR A 156 -33.03 32.21 -20.67
CA THR A 156 -34.44 32.57 -20.85
C THR A 156 -34.80 32.70 -22.33
N THR A 157 -33.82 33.01 -23.18
CA THR A 157 -34.02 33.18 -24.63
C THR A 157 -33.95 31.85 -25.37
N ARG A 158 -34.56 31.79 -26.55
CA ARG A 158 -34.54 30.60 -27.41
C ARG A 158 -33.13 30.23 -27.86
N ASP A 159 -32.29 31.23 -28.14
CA ASP A 159 -30.92 31.01 -28.60
C ASP A 159 -30.02 30.46 -27.49
N ASP A 160 -30.23 30.87 -26.24
CA ASP A 160 -29.51 30.31 -25.09
C ASP A 160 -29.88 28.84 -24.86
N ARG A 161 -31.16 28.48 -25.05
CA ARG A 161 -31.62 27.08 -24.96
C ARG A 161 -31.03 26.21 -26.06
N LEU A 162 -30.83 26.74 -27.26
CA LEU A 162 -30.17 26.01 -28.36
C LEU A 162 -28.69 25.76 -28.06
N LYS A 163 -27.98 26.74 -27.49
CA LYS A 163 -26.59 26.58 -27.02
C LYS A 163 -26.50 25.53 -25.91
N TRP A 164 -27.45 25.55 -24.97
CA TRP A 164 -27.57 24.54 -23.91
C TRP A 164 -27.77 23.13 -24.48
N LEU A 165 -28.71 22.96 -25.43
CA LEU A 165 -28.97 21.67 -26.09
C LEU A 165 -27.76 21.16 -26.86
N ALA A 166 -27.07 22.03 -27.60
CA ALA A 166 -25.87 21.66 -28.36
C ALA A 166 -24.76 21.15 -27.43
N PHE A 167 -24.55 21.84 -26.30
CA PHE A 167 -23.59 21.42 -25.28
C PHE A 167 -23.94 20.05 -24.68
N HIS A 168 -25.21 19.85 -24.27
CA HIS A 168 -25.64 18.61 -23.66
C HIS A 168 -25.60 17.41 -24.61
N LYS A 169 -25.91 17.61 -25.89
CA LYS A 169 -25.72 16.57 -26.93
C LYS A 169 -24.25 16.16 -27.06
N SER A 170 -23.32 17.11 -27.01
CA SER A 170 -21.88 16.80 -27.04
C SER A 170 -21.41 16.09 -25.76
N LYS A 171 -21.94 16.50 -24.59
CA LYS A 171 -21.69 15.81 -23.32
C LYS A 171 -22.15 14.35 -23.33
N TRP A 172 -23.37 14.07 -23.82
CA TRP A 172 -23.89 12.70 -23.87
C TRP A 172 -23.10 11.81 -24.82
N ARG A 173 -22.67 12.35 -25.97
CA ARG A 173 -21.77 11.61 -26.88
C ARG A 173 -20.47 11.21 -26.18
N TRP A 174 -19.83 12.15 -25.49
CA TRP A 174 -18.60 11.88 -24.73
C TRP A 174 -18.82 10.82 -23.63
N GLN A 175 -19.93 10.91 -22.88
CA GLN A 175 -20.23 9.94 -21.83
C GLN A 175 -20.46 8.53 -22.39
N LYS A 176 -21.14 8.42 -23.53
CA LYS A 176 -21.41 7.14 -24.19
C LYS A 176 -20.11 6.46 -24.67
N GLU A 177 -19.24 7.20 -25.35
CA GLU A 177 -17.94 6.70 -25.83
C GLU A 177 -17.04 6.24 -24.67
N HIS A 178 -17.07 6.97 -23.56
CA HIS A 178 -16.29 6.64 -22.36
C HIS A 178 -16.88 5.45 -21.58
N GLU A 179 -18.19 5.22 -21.67
CA GLU A 179 -18.85 4.04 -21.11
C GLU A 179 -18.55 2.77 -21.94
N GLU A 180 -18.60 2.87 -23.27
CA GLU A 180 -18.19 1.79 -24.19
C GLU A 180 -16.71 1.40 -23.98
N SER A 181 -15.83 2.39 -23.83
CA SER A 181 -14.39 2.17 -23.56
C SER A 181 -14.10 1.53 -22.20
N ARG A 182 -15.00 1.64 -21.21
CA ARG A 182 -14.87 0.99 -19.90
C ARG A 182 -15.42 -0.44 -19.87
N ARG A 183 -16.24 -0.77 -20.86
CA ARG A 183 -16.92 -2.07 -20.95
C ARG A 183 -16.09 -3.10 -21.74
N ASN A 184 -15.24 -2.63 -22.65
CA ASN A 184 -14.25 -3.42 -23.39
C ASN A 184 -12.96 -3.59 -22.59
#